data_AF-A0A1L9RC76-F1
#
_entry.id   AF-A0A1L9RC76-F1
#
_cell.length_a   1.000
_cell.length_b   1.000
_cell.length_c   1.000
_cell.angle_alpha   90.00
_cell.angle_beta   90.00
_cell.angle_gamma   90.00
#
_symmetry.space_group_name_H-M   'P 1'
#
loop_
_entity.id
_entity.type
_entity.pdbx_description
1 polymer ?
#
loop_
_entity_poly.entity_id
_entity_poly.type
_entity_poly.pdbx_seq_one_letter_code
_entity_poly.pdbx_strand_id
1 'polypeptide(L)'
;MPNFKEWTDVPEEMGATFYWDGPDSLGQIMAKGFKLNSPEPILGSTAKSGSTLFVFKSEGKFYIWNMAEDTVWEITKPTEENQIKEEIQAGRIKTLGLKEVPYSS
;
A
#
# COMPACT_ATOMS: atom_id res chain seq x y z
N MET A 1 18.29 -11.49 18.23
CA MET A 1 17.48 -12.11 17.16
C MET A 1 17.24 -11.05 16.10
N PRO A 2 17.41 -11.31 14.79
CA PRO A 2 17.10 -10.32 13.78
C PRO A 2 15.60 -10.02 13.82
N ASN A 3 15.26 -8.75 13.96
CA ASN A 3 13.88 -8.28 13.97
C ASN A 3 13.38 -8.23 12.52
N PHE A 4 12.90 -9.36 11.99
CA PHE A 4 12.35 -9.39 10.63
C PHE A 4 11.02 -8.65 10.60
N LYS A 5 11.02 -7.42 10.06
CA LYS A 5 9.84 -6.56 9.94
C LYS A 5 8.82 -7.19 8.98
N GLU A 6 7.53 -7.09 9.32
CA GLU A 6 6.42 -7.56 8.47
C GLU A 6 6.09 -6.58 7.33
N TRP A 7 6.63 -5.36 7.42
CA TRP A 7 6.47 -4.26 6.48
C TRP A 7 7.83 -3.60 6.20
N THR A 8 8.04 -3.13 4.98
CA THR A 8 9.27 -2.47 4.56
C THR A 8 8.98 -1.29 3.65
N ASP A 9 9.79 -0.23 3.76
CA ASP A 9 9.85 0.92 2.86
C ASP A 9 11.06 0.84 1.91
N VAL A 10 11.87 -0.21 2.01
CA VAL A 10 13.01 -0.45 1.13
C VAL A 10 12.48 -0.94 -0.22
N PRO A 11 12.68 -0.20 -1.34
CA PRO A 11 12.09 -0.53 -2.65
C PRO A 11 12.35 -1.94 -3.14
N GLU A 12 13.58 -2.44 -2.94
CA GLU A 12 13.98 -3.78 -3.35
C GLU A 12 13.28 -4.86 -2.52
N GLU A 13 13.11 -4.64 -1.22
CA GLU A 13 12.45 -5.59 -0.33
C GLU A 13 10.94 -5.64 -0.55
N MET A 14 10.30 -4.51 -0.91
CA MET A 14 8.89 -4.48 -1.29
C MET A 14 8.64 -4.91 -2.74
N GLY A 15 9.69 -5.13 -3.55
CA GLY A 15 9.57 -5.47 -4.96
C GLY A 15 8.99 -4.32 -5.80
N ALA A 16 9.31 -3.06 -5.46
CA ALA A 16 8.72 -1.88 -6.09
C ALA A 16 8.85 -1.88 -7.61
N THR A 17 10.02 -2.26 -8.13
CA THR A 17 10.25 -2.37 -9.58
C THR A 17 9.34 -3.41 -10.23
N PHE A 18 9.06 -4.53 -9.57
CA PHE A 18 8.22 -5.57 -10.12
C PHE A 18 6.72 -5.17 -10.10
N TYR A 19 6.26 -4.58 -9.00
CA TYR A 19 4.85 -4.31 -8.79
C TYR A 19 4.37 -2.95 -9.29
N TRP A 20 5.25 -1.95 -9.42
CA TRP A 20 4.84 -0.55 -9.63
C TRP A 20 5.55 0.16 -10.79
N ASP A 21 6.66 -0.38 -11.29
CA ASP A 21 7.42 0.26 -12.37
C ASP A 21 6.86 -0.08 -13.76
N GLY A 22 6.70 0.95 -14.59
CA GLY A 22 6.12 0.85 -15.93
C GLY A 22 4.58 0.84 -15.98
N PRO A 23 3.99 1.28 -17.11
CA PRO A 23 2.56 1.58 -17.25
C PRO A 23 1.62 0.36 -17.15
N ASP A 24 2.17 -0.84 -17.32
CA ASP A 24 1.45 -2.12 -17.31
C ASP A 24 1.78 -2.97 -16.07
N SER A 25 2.47 -2.39 -15.07
CA SER A 25 2.66 -3.05 -13.78
C SER A 25 1.35 -3.19 -13.02
N LEU A 26 1.28 -4.16 -12.12
CA LEU A 26 0.06 -4.48 -11.38
C LEU A 26 -0.48 -3.27 -10.60
N GLY A 27 0.41 -2.50 -9.96
CA GLY A 27 0.04 -1.27 -9.25
C GLY A 27 -0.53 -0.19 -10.16
N GLN A 28 -0.01 -0.03 -11.38
CA GLN A 28 -0.55 0.93 -12.35
C GLN A 28 -1.90 0.46 -12.94
N ILE A 29 -2.06 -0.84 -13.20
CA ILE A 29 -3.33 -1.43 -13.65
C ILE A 29 -4.40 -1.26 -12.58
N MET A 30 -4.08 -1.58 -11.33
CA MET A 30 -4.97 -1.37 -10.19
C MET A 30 -5.37 0.10 -10.10
N ALA A 31 -4.41 1.03 -10.10
CA ALA A 31 -4.71 2.44 -9.95
C ALA A 31 -5.65 2.96 -11.05
N LYS A 32 -5.46 2.53 -12.30
CA LYS A 32 -6.40 2.82 -13.41
C LYS A 32 -7.82 2.32 -13.10
N GLY A 33 -7.97 1.08 -12.63
CA GLY A 33 -9.26 0.48 -12.29
C GLY A 33 -10.01 1.21 -11.16
N PHE A 34 -9.28 1.87 -10.25
CA PHE A 34 -9.84 2.69 -9.17
C PHE A 34 -9.84 4.19 -9.47
N LYS A 35 -9.47 4.62 -10.69
CA LYS A 35 -9.31 6.04 -11.09
C LYS A 35 -8.37 6.83 -10.18
N LEU A 36 -7.32 6.16 -9.71
CA LEU A 36 -6.24 6.73 -8.92
C LEU A 36 -5.09 7.10 -9.86
N ASN A 37 -4.65 8.35 -9.81
CA ASN A 37 -3.61 8.86 -10.71
C ASN A 37 -2.25 8.90 -10.02
N SER A 38 -1.21 8.55 -10.78
CA SER A 38 0.19 8.60 -10.35
C SER A 38 0.43 7.90 -9.01
N PRO A 39 0.13 6.59 -8.90
CA PRO A 39 0.32 5.87 -7.66
C PRO A 39 1.81 5.70 -7.33
N GLU A 40 2.17 5.93 -6.08
CA GLU A 40 3.54 5.80 -5.56
C GLU A 40 3.57 4.87 -4.34
N PRO A 41 4.23 3.70 -4.39
CA PRO A 41 4.31 2.80 -3.23
C PRO A 41 5.14 3.42 -2.11
N ILE A 42 4.66 3.33 -0.87
CA ILE A 42 5.35 3.83 0.32
C ILE A 42 5.72 2.73 1.31
N LEU A 43 4.96 1.63 1.35
CA LEU A 43 5.26 0.43 2.12
C LEU A 43 4.77 -0.81 1.37
N GLY A 44 5.50 -1.90 1.49
CA GLY A 44 5.05 -3.24 1.10
C GLY A 44 5.14 -4.22 2.25
N SER A 45 4.19 -5.15 2.31
CA SER A 45 4.27 -6.28 3.23
C SER A 45 5.37 -7.25 2.79
N THR A 46 6.14 -7.77 3.74
CA THR A 46 7.22 -8.72 3.43
C THR A 46 6.68 -10.14 3.35
N ALA A 47 7.46 -11.06 2.78
CA ALA A 47 7.10 -12.48 2.70
C ALA A 47 6.75 -13.10 4.07
N LYS A 48 7.31 -12.58 5.16
CA LYS A 48 7.02 -13.04 6.52
C LYS A 48 5.58 -12.75 6.96
N SER A 49 4.98 -11.66 6.47
CA SER A 49 3.59 -11.32 6.81
C SER A 49 2.58 -12.34 6.28
N GLY A 50 2.97 -13.14 5.27
CA GLY A 50 2.05 -14.01 4.53
C GLY A 50 0.98 -13.26 3.75
N SER A 51 1.06 -11.93 3.68
CA SER A 51 0.12 -11.04 3.02
C SER A 51 0.78 -10.35 1.83
N THR A 52 -0.02 -9.91 0.86
CA THR A 52 0.44 -9.10 -0.28
C THR A 52 -0.31 -7.77 -0.27
N LEU A 53 0.07 -6.94 0.70
CA LEU A 53 -0.50 -5.62 0.92
C LEU A 53 0.54 -4.55 0.56
N PHE A 54 0.05 -3.49 -0.06
CA PHE A 54 0.83 -2.28 -0.28
C PHE A 54 0.13 -1.08 0.30
N VAL A 55 0.92 -0.16 0.85
CA VAL A 55 0.48 1.19 1.12
C VAL A 55 1.06 2.07 0.04
N PHE A 56 0.24 2.91 -0.57
CA PHE A 56 0.66 3.79 -1.64
C PHE A 56 -0.02 5.16 -1.52
N LYS A 57 0.60 6.15 -2.15
CA LYS A 57 0.09 7.50 -2.27
C LYS A 57 -0.47 7.70 -3.67
N SER A 58 -1.58 8.42 -3.77
CA SER A 58 -2.16 8.87 -5.04
C SER A 58 -2.84 10.21 -4.81
N GLU A 59 -2.52 11.22 -5.62
CA GLU A 59 -3.13 12.55 -5.57
C GLU A 59 -3.18 13.19 -4.17
N GLY A 60 -2.13 12.98 -3.36
CA GLY A 60 -2.02 13.53 -2.00
C GLY A 60 -2.78 12.77 -0.91
N LYS A 61 -3.43 11.65 -1.25
CA LYS A 61 -4.08 10.73 -0.31
C LYS A 61 -3.31 9.42 -0.20
N PHE A 62 -3.60 8.66 0.85
CA PHE A 62 -2.96 7.38 1.12
C PHE A 62 -3.97 6.24 1.06
N TYR A 63 -3.50 5.09 0.59
CA TYR A 63 -4.34 3.94 0.30
C TYR A 63 -3.65 2.65 0.71
N ILE A 64 -4.44 1.65 1.03
CA ILE A 64 -4.01 0.26 1.16
C ILE A 64 -4.59 -0.51 -0.01
N TRP A 65 -3.75 -1.22 -0.74
CA TRP A 65 -4.18 -2.20 -1.74
C TRP A 65 -3.93 -3.60 -1.21
N ASN A 66 -4.97 -4.42 -1.19
CA ASN A 66 -4.86 -5.87 -1.03
C ASN A 66 -4.86 -6.54 -2.39
N MET A 67 -3.68 -6.98 -2.81
CA MET A 67 -3.50 -7.61 -4.12
C MET A 67 -4.25 -8.95 -4.23
N ALA A 68 -4.47 -9.66 -3.12
CA ALA A 68 -5.14 -10.96 -3.14
C ALA A 68 -6.65 -10.85 -3.40
N GLU A 69 -7.25 -9.74 -2.99
CA GLU A 69 -8.71 -9.49 -3.11
C GLU A 69 -9.04 -8.44 -4.17
N ASP A 70 -8.02 -7.81 -4.75
CA ASP A 70 -8.13 -6.62 -5.62
C ASP A 70 -8.97 -5.50 -4.99
N THR A 71 -8.83 -5.32 -3.67
CA THR A 71 -9.55 -4.30 -2.90
C THR A 71 -8.63 -3.15 -2.53
N VAL A 72 -9.15 -1.92 -2.61
CA VAL A 72 -8.44 -0.71 -2.22
C VAL A 72 -9.22 0.02 -1.13
N TRP A 73 -8.52 0.44 -0.07
CA TRP A 73 -9.08 1.29 0.98
C TRP A 73 -8.31 2.60 1.08
N GLU A 74 -9.02 3.73 1.11
CA GLU A 74 -8.47 5.04 1.47
C GLU A 74 -8.20 5.09 2.98
N ILE A 75 -7.00 5.53 3.36
CA ILE A 75 -6.64 5.85 4.74
C ILE A 75 -7.13 7.27 5.03
N THR A 76 -8.14 7.36 5.88
CA THR A 76 -8.78 8.62 6.29
C THR A 76 -8.17 9.23 7.56
N LYS A 77 -7.41 8.44 8.33
CA LYS A 77 -6.60 8.89 9.47
C LYS A 77 -5.56 7.83 9.87
N PRO A 78 -4.36 8.22 10.31
CA PRO A 78 -3.80 9.56 10.17
C PRO A 78 -3.60 9.93 8.69
N THR A 79 -3.44 11.22 8.39
CA THR A 79 -3.23 11.74 7.01
C THR A 79 -1.77 12.06 6.72
N GLU A 80 -0.88 11.89 7.69
CA GLU A 80 0.55 12.14 7.55
C GLU A 80 1.30 10.84 7.27
N GLU A 81 2.14 10.82 6.23
CA GLU A 81 2.84 9.62 5.77
C GLU A 81 3.65 8.94 6.89
N ASN A 82 4.41 9.72 7.67
CA ASN A 82 5.23 9.18 8.75
C ASN A 82 4.40 8.52 9.85
N GLN A 83 3.24 9.09 10.18
CA GLN A 83 2.33 8.51 11.19
C GLN A 83 1.69 7.22 10.66
N ILE A 84 1.29 7.20 9.39
CA ILE A 84 0.79 5.98 8.73
C ILE A 84 1.87 4.89 8.77
N LYS A 85 3.10 5.21 8.37
CA LYS A 85 4.23 4.28 8.39
C LYS A 85 4.48 3.72 9.80
N GLU A 86 4.50 4.58 10.80
CA GLU A 86 4.70 4.19 12.20
C GLU A 86 3.60 3.25 12.70
N GLU A 87 2.32 3.58 12.47
CA GLU A 87 1.19 2.74 12.88
C GLU A 87 1.25 1.36 12.22
N ILE A 88 1.52 1.29 10.92
CA ILE A 88 1.55 0.03 10.16
C ILE A 88 2.74 -0.83 10.58
N GLN A 89 3.94 -0.25 10.67
CA GLN A 89 5.14 -0.98 11.09
C GLN A 89 5.06 -1.46 12.55
N ALA A 90 4.24 -0.81 13.39
CA ALA A 90 3.95 -1.27 14.74
C ALA A 90 2.81 -2.30 14.81
N GLY A 91 2.30 -2.77 13.67
CA GLY A 91 1.20 -3.75 13.60
C GLY A 91 -0.16 -3.18 14.00
N ARG A 92 -0.32 -1.85 14.00
CA ARG A 92 -1.52 -1.15 14.47
C ARG A 92 -2.45 -0.76 13.33
N ILE A 93 -2.52 -1.52 12.23
CA ILE A 93 -3.39 -1.23 11.07
C ILE A 93 -4.85 -0.94 11.47
N LYS A 94 -5.36 -1.59 12.53
CA LYS A 94 -6.71 -1.34 13.09
C LYS A 94 -6.95 0.09 13.62
N THR A 95 -5.91 0.89 13.84
CA THR A 95 -6.03 2.30 14.27
C THR A 95 -6.29 3.23 13.08
N LEU A 96 -6.02 2.75 11.86
CA LEU A 96 -6.29 3.48 10.64
C LEU A 96 -7.80 3.61 10.42
N GLY A 97 -8.25 4.81 10.06
CA GLY A 97 -9.59 4.95 9.50
C GLY A 97 -9.57 4.47 8.06
N LEU A 98 -10.32 3.43 7.73
CA LEU A 98 -10.37 2.88 6.37
C LEU A 98 -11.73 3.13 5.73
N LYS A 99 -11.71 3.54 4.47
CA LYS A 99 -12.90 3.64 3.62
C LYS A 99 -12.63 2.92 2.31
N GLU A 100 -13.44 1.93 1.98
CA GLU A 100 -13.32 1.21 0.72
C GLU A 100 -13.53 2.15 -0.47
N VAL A 101 -12.67 2.02 -1.48
CA VAL A 101 -12.75 2.74 -2.73
C VAL A 101 -13.50 1.85 -3.72
N PRO A 102 -14.60 2.31 -4.33
CA PRO A 102 -15.33 1.49 -5.29
C PRO A 102 -14.53 1.33 -6.58
N TYR A 103 -14.50 0.09 -7.08
CA TYR A 103 -13.94 -0.19 -8.39
C TYR A 103 -14.71 0.59 -9.47
N SER A 104 -13.98 1.20 -10.40
CA SER A 104 -14.50 2.16 -11.36
C SER A 104 -14.03 1.82 -12.78
N SER A 105 -14.45 0.66 -13.28
CA SER A 105 -14.24 0.24 -14.68
C SER A 105 -14.82 1.21 -15.70
#